data_AF-A0A937FIB1-F1
#
_entry.id   AF-A0A937FIB1-F1
#
_cell.length_a   1.000
_cell.length_b   1.000
_cell.length_c   1.000
_cell.angle_alpha   90.00
_cell.angle_beta   90.00
_cell.angle_gamma   90.00
#
_symmetry.space_group_name_H-M   'P 1'
#
loop_
_entity.id
_entity.type
_entity.pdbx_description
1 polymer ?
#
loop_
_entity_poly.entity_id
_entity_poly.type
_entity_poly.pdbx_seq_one_letter_code
_entity_poly.pdbx_strand_id
1 'polypeptide(L)' 'MKMKIFSGDNFRKLEDEVNDFIKDKYVLNIQHSSVVTKRTFLIVTILYDDTFNCSYVKLPL' A
#
# COMPACT_ATOMS: atom_id res chain seq x y z
N MET A 1 -4.52 11.85 -9.81
CA MET A 1 -4.89 11.18 -8.54
C MET A 1 -5.77 9.96 -8.78
N LYS A 2 -5.40 8.83 -8.18
CA LYS A 2 -6.06 7.53 -8.26
C LYS A 2 -6.06 6.86 -6.87
N MET A 3 -6.95 5.88 -6.67
CA MET A 3 -7.05 5.11 -5.43
C MET A 3 -6.90 3.63 -5.72
N LYS A 4 -6.20 2.89 -4.85
CA LYS A 4 -6.16 1.44 -4.85
C LYS A 4 -6.38 0.89 -3.45
N ILE A 5 -7.17 -0.18 -3.35
CA ILE A 5 -7.49 -0.84 -2.08
C ILE A 5 -6.91 -2.25 -2.13
N PHE A 6 -6.19 -2.62 -1.08
CA PHE A 6 -5.69 -3.95 -0.81
C PHE A 6 -6.40 -4.50 0.42
N SER A 7 -6.69 -5.79 0.47
CA SER A 7 -7.21 -6.41 1.67
C SER A 7 -6.76 -7.86 1.80
N GLY A 8 -6.57 -8.31 3.04
CA GLY A 8 -6.14 -9.67 3.31
C GLY A 8 -5.98 -9.97 4.78
N ASP A 9 -5.88 -11.25 5.09
CA ASP A 9 -5.66 -11.79 6.44
C ASP A 9 -4.22 -12.32 6.64
N ASN A 10 -3.41 -12.30 5.57
CA ASN A 10 -1.97 -12.56 5.62
C ASN A 10 -1.21 -11.24 5.45
N PHE A 11 -0.79 -10.66 6.58
CA PHE A 11 -0.21 -9.31 6.61
C PHE A 11 1.12 -9.23 5.87
N ARG A 12 1.95 -10.28 5.89
CA ARG A 12 3.23 -10.28 5.18
C ARG A 12 3.03 -10.24 3.67
N LYS A 13 2.13 -11.08 3.16
CA LYS A 13 1.78 -11.06 1.75
C LYS A 13 1.18 -9.72 1.33
N LEU A 14 0.32 -9.14 2.17
CA LEU A 14 -0.29 -7.84 1.92
C LEU A 14 0.75 -6.72 1.88
N GLU A 15 1.72 -6.75 2.78
CA GLU A 15 2.86 -5.83 2.80
C GLU A 15 3.69 -5.94 1.52
N ASP A 16 4.03 -7.15 1.09
CA ASP A 16 4.78 -7.38 -0.16
C ASP A 16 4.03 -6.80 -1.38
N GLU A 17 2.72 -7.04 -1.47
CA GLU A 17 1.87 -6.52 -2.55
C GLU A 17 1.75 -4.99 -2.54
N VAL A 18 1.58 -4.40 -1.36
CA VAL A 18 1.53 -2.94 -1.18
C VAL A 18 2.86 -2.31 -1.55
N ASN A 19 3.97 -2.85 -1.06
CA ASN A 19 5.32 -2.35 -1.33
C ASN A 19 5.67 -2.44 -2.82
N ASP A 20 5.38 -3.57 -3.46
CA ASP A 20 5.61 -3.73 -4.89
C ASP A 20 4.75 -2.76 -5.72
N PHE A 21 3.54 -2.45 -5.25
CA PHE A 21 2.68 -1.48 -5.90
C PHE A 21 3.16 -0.05 -5.74
N ILE A 22 3.58 0.39 -4.56
CA ILE A 22 3.92 1.80 -4.31
C ILE A 22 5.33 2.20 -4.74
N LYS A 23 6.20 1.23 -5.09
CA LYS A 23 7.63 1.47 -5.36
C LYS A 23 7.97 2.48 -6.44
N ASP A 24 7.05 2.74 -7.35
CA ASP A 24 7.18 3.63 -8.50
C ASP A 24 6.10 4.72 -8.54
N LYS A 25 5.32 4.88 -7.45
CA LYS A 25 4.15 5.78 -7.41
C LYS A 25 4.38 6.96 -6.49
N TYR A 26 3.83 8.10 -6.88
CA TYR A 26 3.76 9.24 -5.99
C TYR A 26 2.63 9.04 -4.98
N VAL A 27 2.94 8.43 -3.85
CA VAL A 27 1.96 8.16 -2.78
C VAL A 27 1.61 9.46 -2.06
N LEU A 28 0.32 9.79 -2.07
CA LEU A 28 -0.24 10.97 -1.42
C LEU A 28 -0.74 10.64 0.00
N ASN A 29 -1.32 9.45 0.19
CA ASN A 29 -1.84 9.00 1.48
C ASN A 29 -1.93 7.47 1.53
N ILE A 30 -1.68 6.90 2.70
CA ILE A 30 -1.94 5.50 3.02
C ILE A 30 -2.84 5.47 4.25
N GLN A 31 -4.03 4.91 4.10
CA GLN A 31 -4.96 4.66 5.20
C GLN A 31 -5.10 3.16 5.40
N HIS A 32 -5.36 2.76 6.64
CA HIS A 32 -5.63 1.37 6.95
C HIS A 32 -6.81 1.24 7.92
N SER A 33 -7.52 0.13 7.81
CA SER A 33 -8.53 -0.28 8.77
C SER A 33 -8.48 -1.78 8.98
N SER A 34 -8.72 -2.21 10.21
CA SER A 34 -8.78 -3.64 10.55
C SER A 34 -10.22 -4.03 10.86
N VAL A 35 -10.66 -5.13 10.26
CA VAL A 35 -11.96 -5.75 10.56
C VAL A 35 -11.70 -7.03 11.34
N VAL A 36 -12.20 -7.08 12.57
CA VAL A 36 -12.08 -8.25 13.44
C VAL A 36 -13.40 -9.00 13.43
N THR A 37 -13.40 -10.18 12.79
CA THR A 37 -14.52 -11.13 12.88
C THR A 37 -14.03 -12.44 13.52
N LYS A 38 -14.06 -13.58 12.80
CA LYS A 38 -13.40 -14.83 13.20
C LYS A 38 -11.91 -14.86 12.87
N ARG A 39 -11.48 -14.01 11.93
CA ARG A 39 -10.09 -13.78 11.52
C ARG A 39 -9.90 -12.29 11.30
N THR A 40 -8.72 -11.76 11.62
CA THR A 40 -8.40 -10.34 11.42
C THR A 40 -8.09 -10.09 9.95
N PHE A 41 -8.85 -9.19 9.33
CA PHE A 41 -8.59 -8.70 7.97
C PHE A 41 -8.05 -7.28 8.05
N LEU A 42 -6.97 -7.01 7.34
CA LEU A 42 -6.41 -5.68 7.15
C LEU A 42 -6.84 -5.16 5.78
N ILE A 43 -7.33 -3.93 5.74
CA ILE A 43 -7.66 -3.20 4.52
C ILE A 43 -6.69 -2.02 4.46
N VAL A 44 -5.99 -1.87 3.33
CA VAL A 44 -5.06 -0.76 3.06
C VAL A 44 -5.55 0.00 1.84
N THR A 45 -5.81 1.29 2.01
CA THR A 45 -6.23 2.20 0.95
C THR A 45 -5.09 3.16 0.63
N ILE A 46 -4.70 3.19 -0.64
CA ILE A 46 -3.59 4.00 -1.13
C ILE A 46 -4.15 5.04 -2.10
N LEU A 47 -3.94 6.31 -1.76
CA LEU A 47 -4.14 7.44 -2.66
C LEU A 47 -2.79 7.78 -3.30
N TYR A 48 -2.74 7.79 -4.63
CA TYR A 48 -1.50 8.01 -5.37
C TYR A 48 -1.74 8.86 -6.61
N ASP A 49 -0.64 9.42 -7.13
CA ASP A 49 -0.58 9.99 -8.46
C ASP A 49 0.41 9.19 -9.32
N ASP A 50 0.03 8.90 -10.56
CA ASP A 50 0.85 8.18 -11.55
C ASP A 50 1.31 9.08 -12.69
N THR A 51 1.04 10.39 -12.60
CA THR A 51 1.55 11.39 -13.54
C THR A 51 3.05 11.64 -13.35
N PHE A 52 3.57 11.32 -12.16
CA PHE A 52 4.99 11.48 -11.80
C PHE A 52 5.56 10.13 -11.35
N ASN A 53 6.70 9.74 -11.94
CA ASN A 53 7.45 8.59 -11.46
C ASN A 53 8.27 9.00 -10.25
N CYS A 54 7.90 8.48 -9.09
CA CYS A 54 8.63 8.67 -7.85
C CYS A 54 9.10 7.29 -7.36
N SER A 55 10.35 6.97 -7.62
CA SER A 55 10.98 5.77 -7.08
C SER A 55 11.37 6.01 -5.62
N TYR A 56 11.37 4.95 -4.80
CA TYR A 56 12.00 5.01 -3.48
C TYR A 56 13.43 5.58 -3.58
N VAL A 57 13.74 6.55 -2.73
CA VAL A 57 15.12 7.03 -2.57
C VAL A 57 15.93 5.85 -2.02
N LYS A 58 16.76 5.23 -2.86
CA LYS A 58 17.76 4.27 -2.40
C LYS A 58 18.79 5.06 -1.60
N LEU A 59 18.66 5.04 -0.27
CA LEU A 59 19.74 5.52 0.60
C LEU A 59 20.95 4.59 0.37
N PRO A 60 22.14 5.13 0.06
CA PRO A 60 23.34 4.30 -0.01
C PRO A 60 23.62 3.71 1.37
N LEU A 61 23.87 2.39 1.40
CA LEU A 61 24.30 1.62 2.57
C LEU A 61 25.70 2.03 3.04
#